data_AF-A0A2T9ZBM2-F1
#
_entry.id   AF-A0A2T9ZBM2-F1
#
_cell.length_a   1.000
_cell.length_b   1.000
_cell.length_c   1.000
_cell.angle_alpha   90.00
_cell.angle_beta   90.00
_cell.angle_gamma   90.00
#
_symmetry.space_group_name_H-M   'P 1'
#
loop_
_entity.id
_entity.type
_entity.pdbx_description
1 polymer ?
#
loop_
_entity_poly.entity_id
_entity_poly.type
_entity_poly.pdbx_seq_one_letter_code
_entity_poly.pdbx_strand_id
1 'polypeptide(L)'
;MDPSSFNFMIGFFGDYILIKNQNNPDDFFVKIDSNGNVVSIDGSKVSAKPLKTVYGQAIMGIIKLNTGYHVVIINGCETVGVINTATILKAKDTCILRIDQSPISDQKEKVLQDKYLANLKSALSVKSFYFSNEYDVTNSLQNQFSLDKNKSAWENANQEFFYNHYLSEPLIAAATSDNKIGSIICPVISGFIEVIPVILKDQPISISLITRRSRHKQGTRYFSRGANDDGFVSNFAETEQIVEISGTGNPDFAEYHGTLMSLVQIRGSIPIRWAQVITGKYKPRIEIDIRASEPGFKKHMQTITKSYNKVIMVNLADKVKYEKPVCDAFGEMVSKFSDKNSIEYIHFDFHKECSRMRFDRVSLLIDQIKTRLDEFGSFIISPKKSAEPTKIQTGVVRSNCMDCLDRTNVMQSVLSDGWLIQEFRKMKFLGENETFDKYDQISASLRNIWADNADYVSLAYSGTGALKTDFTRTGKRTTTGLLMDGVNSIERYIKNNFLDGYRQDSYDLFLGYYRIGEDTGAQSMTRPLSSDAKAVLGSVLLSIFMFFFTLLRISSNGASYFSTILPLLVWPSAAYFGTLALFKRHSEQILNWPSFVAYPYQPQPVLINEKIKIPVVSDFIDSKVDNLFKKKNVKTE
;
A
#
# COMPACT_ATOMS: atom_id res chain seq x y z
N MET A 1 -1.00 9.11 -32.27
CA MET A 1 -1.52 10.09 -31.29
C MET A 1 -1.01 11.45 -31.70
N ASP A 2 -1.83 12.48 -31.56
CA ASP A 2 -1.46 13.85 -31.88
C ASP A 2 -0.41 14.36 -30.87
N PRO A 3 0.77 14.84 -31.29
CA PRO A 3 1.81 15.37 -30.39
C PRO A 3 1.33 16.50 -29.46
N SER A 4 0.28 17.23 -29.86
CA SER A 4 -0.30 18.33 -29.08
C SER A 4 -1.05 17.86 -27.83
N SER A 5 -1.41 16.57 -27.72
CA SER A 5 -2.15 16.05 -26.57
C SER A 5 -1.27 15.72 -25.35
N PHE A 6 0.03 16.02 -25.39
CA PHE A 6 1.00 15.68 -24.34
C PHE A 6 1.60 16.93 -23.72
N ASN A 7 1.79 16.93 -22.40
CA ASN A 7 2.40 18.08 -21.72
C ASN A 7 3.91 18.18 -21.94
N PHE A 8 4.59 17.05 -22.18
CA PHE A 8 6.06 17.01 -22.27
C PHE A 8 6.55 16.39 -23.57
N MET A 9 7.58 17.02 -24.15
CA MET A 9 8.35 16.52 -25.28
C MET A 9 9.80 16.28 -24.83
N ILE A 10 10.35 15.12 -25.17
CA ILE A 10 11.68 14.68 -24.73
C ILE A 10 12.50 14.30 -25.96
N GLY A 11 13.52 15.09 -26.26
CA GLY A 11 14.47 14.85 -27.36
C GLY A 11 15.74 14.19 -26.88
N PHE A 12 16.18 13.13 -27.57
CA PHE A 12 17.43 12.41 -27.30
C PHE A 12 18.54 12.87 -28.26
N PHE A 13 19.73 13.16 -27.73
CA PHE A 13 20.87 13.70 -28.48
C PHE A 13 22.13 12.81 -28.43
N GLY A 14 22.01 11.59 -27.90
CA GLY A 14 23.09 10.61 -27.77
C GLY A 14 23.46 10.40 -26.31
N ASP A 15 24.16 11.36 -25.73
CA ASP A 15 24.64 11.37 -24.33
C ASP A 15 23.79 12.24 -23.40
N TYR A 16 22.84 13.02 -23.91
CA TYR A 16 21.91 13.81 -23.10
C TYR A 16 20.49 13.83 -23.69
N ILE A 17 19.54 14.23 -22.86
CA ILE A 17 18.15 14.53 -23.24
C ILE A 17 17.80 15.99 -22.98
N LEU A 18 16.86 16.52 -23.77
CA LEU A 18 16.22 17.81 -23.54
C LEU A 18 14.73 17.59 -23.32
N ILE A 19 14.20 18.09 -22.20
CA ILE A 19 12.78 18.04 -21.86
C ILE A 19 12.17 19.43 -22.02
N LYS A 20 11.10 19.54 -22.81
CA LYS A 20 10.29 20.75 -22.96
C LYS A 20 8.90 20.51 -22.40
N ASN A 21 8.43 21.42 -21.54
CA ASN A 21 7.02 21.50 -21.20
C ASN A 21 6.31 22.28 -22.31
N GLN A 22 5.39 21.64 -23.03
CA GLN A 22 4.67 22.22 -24.16
C GLN A 22 3.65 23.29 -23.72
N ASN A 23 3.22 23.25 -22.47
CA ASN A 23 2.24 24.19 -21.92
C ASN A 23 2.89 25.43 -21.28
N ASN A 24 4.22 25.43 -21.11
CA ASN A 24 4.92 26.54 -20.48
C ASN A 24 5.12 27.68 -21.51
N PRO A 25 4.70 28.92 -21.22
CA PRO A 25 4.94 30.07 -22.11
C PRO A 25 6.42 30.40 -22.29
N ASP A 26 7.27 30.07 -21.31
CA ASP A 26 8.71 30.30 -21.40
C ASP A 26 9.38 29.23 -22.26
N ASP A 27 10.09 29.65 -23.32
CA ASP A 27 10.81 28.74 -24.21
C ASP A 27 12.16 28.33 -23.61
N PHE A 28 12.11 27.40 -22.64
CA PHE A 28 13.30 26.74 -22.10
C PHE A 28 13.18 25.22 -22.12
N PHE A 29 14.33 24.57 -22.03
CA PHE A 29 14.48 23.12 -21.97
C PHE A 29 15.22 22.75 -20.70
N VAL A 30 14.84 21.64 -20.08
CA VAL A 30 15.63 21.00 -19.03
C VAL A 30 16.54 19.97 -19.69
N LYS A 31 17.85 20.23 -19.67
CA LYS A 31 18.87 19.29 -20.14
C LYS A 31 19.26 18.35 -19.01
N ILE A 32 19.29 17.05 -19.32
CA ILE A 32 19.80 16.02 -18.41
C ILE A 32 20.86 15.22 -19.18
N ASP A 33 22.09 15.21 -18.67
CA ASP A 33 23.18 14.44 -19.26
C ASP A 33 23.25 12.98 -18.75
N SER A 34 24.11 12.17 -19.37
CA SER A 34 24.34 10.77 -19.01
C SER A 34 24.90 10.59 -17.60
N ASN A 35 25.49 11.63 -17.02
CA ASN A 35 26.03 11.66 -15.67
C ASN A 35 24.98 12.08 -14.62
N GLY A 36 23.76 12.43 -15.05
CA GLY A 36 22.67 12.83 -14.19
C GLY A 36 22.69 14.32 -13.81
N ASN A 37 23.52 15.15 -14.44
CA ASN A 37 23.49 16.58 -14.23
C ASN A 37 22.27 17.19 -14.91
N VAL A 38 21.54 18.03 -14.18
CA VAL A 38 20.31 18.68 -14.65
C VAL A 38 20.53 20.19 -14.70
N VAL A 39 20.30 20.80 -15.86
CA VAL A 39 20.45 22.26 -16.07
C VAL A 39 19.33 22.79 -16.96
N SER A 40 18.92 24.04 -16.78
CA SER A 40 18.03 24.71 -17.74
C SER A 40 18.81 25.35 -18.89
N ILE A 41 18.22 25.36 -20.08
CA ILE A 41 18.79 25.96 -21.29
C ILE A 41 17.68 26.71 -22.02
N ASP A 42 17.98 27.94 -22.45
CA ASP A 42 17.06 28.73 -23.28
C ASP A 42 16.89 28.08 -24.66
N GLY A 43 15.66 28.09 -25.20
CA GLY A 43 15.33 27.44 -26.47
C GLY A 43 16.12 27.97 -27.66
N SER A 44 16.52 29.24 -27.63
CA SER A 44 17.37 29.86 -28.68
C SER A 44 18.75 29.21 -28.83
N LYS A 45 19.24 28.51 -27.79
CA LYS A 45 20.54 27.82 -27.80
C LYS A 45 20.45 26.39 -28.34
N VAL A 46 19.25 25.89 -28.62
CA VAL A 46 19.02 24.52 -29.13
C VAL A 46 18.94 24.54 -30.65
N SER A 47 20.08 24.32 -31.32
CA SER A 47 20.16 24.29 -32.80
C SER A 47 20.08 22.87 -33.39
N ALA A 48 20.40 21.85 -32.61
CA ALA A 48 20.46 20.47 -33.06
C ALA A 48 19.07 19.81 -33.12
N LYS A 49 18.85 18.93 -34.11
CA LYS A 49 17.66 18.08 -34.16
C LYS A 49 17.87 16.82 -33.31
N PRO A 50 16.85 16.38 -32.53
CA PRO A 50 16.96 15.16 -31.74
C PRO A 50 17.04 13.92 -32.63
N LEU A 51 17.81 12.92 -32.19
CA LEU A 51 17.89 11.58 -32.81
C LEU A 51 16.57 10.82 -32.66
N LYS A 52 15.90 11.02 -31.52
CA LYS A 52 14.62 10.41 -31.17
C LYS A 52 13.83 11.38 -30.32
N THR A 53 12.53 11.46 -30.56
CA THR A 53 11.59 12.24 -29.73
C THR A 53 10.58 11.30 -29.09
N VAL A 54 10.32 11.51 -27.79
CA VAL A 54 9.28 10.81 -27.03
C VAL A 54 8.38 11.84 -26.36
N TYR A 55 7.09 11.53 -26.26
CA TYR A 55 6.10 12.39 -25.63
C TYR A 55 5.56 11.76 -24.34
N GLY A 56 5.20 12.61 -23.37
CA GLY A 56 4.70 12.18 -22.06
C GLY A 56 3.73 13.17 -21.44
N GLN A 57 2.90 12.68 -20.54
CA GLN A 57 1.93 13.48 -19.76
C GLN A 57 2.56 14.08 -18.51
N ALA A 58 3.48 13.36 -17.87
CA ALA A 58 4.24 13.83 -16.71
C ALA A 58 5.60 13.12 -16.62
N ILE A 59 6.57 13.80 -16.00
CA ILE A 59 7.87 13.21 -15.65
C ILE A 59 7.76 12.61 -14.24
N MET A 60 7.88 11.28 -14.14
CA MET A 60 7.87 10.59 -12.84
C MET A 60 9.19 10.85 -12.09
N GLY A 61 10.29 11.00 -12.83
CA GLY A 61 11.60 11.40 -12.33
C GLY A 61 12.74 10.67 -13.02
N ILE A 62 13.90 10.64 -12.38
CA ILE A 62 15.17 10.12 -12.89
C ILE A 62 15.74 9.12 -11.88
N ILE A 63 16.20 7.97 -12.35
CA ILE A 63 16.81 6.93 -11.51
C ILE A 63 18.13 6.45 -12.11
N LYS A 64 19.15 6.30 -11.27
CA LYS A 64 20.43 5.70 -11.65
C LYS A 64 20.34 4.18 -11.55
N LEU A 65 20.56 3.49 -12.67
CA LEU A 65 20.68 2.03 -12.72
C LEU A 65 22.13 1.64 -13.06
N ASN A 66 22.39 0.34 -13.20
CA ASN A 66 23.74 -0.20 -13.42
C ASN A 66 24.45 0.43 -14.63
N THR A 67 23.71 0.73 -15.69
CA THR A 67 24.27 1.26 -16.97
C THR A 67 24.06 2.76 -17.16
N GLY A 68 23.77 3.49 -16.07
CA GLY A 68 23.60 4.95 -16.09
C GLY A 68 22.19 5.42 -15.75
N TYR A 69 21.93 6.70 -15.97
CA TYR A 69 20.67 7.34 -15.62
C TYR A 69 19.55 7.02 -16.62
N HIS A 70 18.37 6.80 -16.07
CA HIS A 70 17.13 6.53 -16.79
C HIS A 70 16.07 7.55 -16.40
N VAL A 71 15.37 8.09 -17.39
CA VAL A 71 14.18 8.92 -17.17
C VAL A 71 12.94 8.03 -17.16
N VAL A 72 12.06 8.24 -16.18
CA VAL A 72 10.78 7.54 -16.04
C VAL A 72 9.66 8.53 -16.34
N ILE A 73 8.81 8.16 -17.29
CA ILE A 73 7.80 9.05 -17.87
C ILE A 73 6.43 8.37 -17.77
N ILE A 74 5.40 9.15 -17.43
CA ILE A 74 4.01 8.73 -17.58
C ILE A 74 3.59 9.12 -18.99
N ASN A 75 3.43 8.15 -19.89
CA ASN A 75 3.04 8.41 -21.28
C ASN A 75 1.53 8.29 -21.50
N GLY A 76 0.82 7.48 -20.71
CA GLY A 76 -0.64 7.37 -20.78
C GLY A 76 -1.29 7.71 -19.46
N CYS A 77 -2.40 8.45 -19.49
CA CYS A 77 -3.22 8.73 -18.31
C CYS A 77 -4.72 8.61 -18.61
N GLU A 78 -5.52 8.48 -17.55
CA GLU A 78 -6.97 8.59 -17.59
C GLU A 78 -7.46 9.64 -16.61
N THR A 79 -8.49 10.40 -17.01
CA THR A 79 -9.15 11.35 -16.11
C THR A 79 -10.06 10.57 -15.15
N VAL A 80 -9.85 10.78 -13.86
CA VAL A 80 -10.62 10.15 -12.79
C VAL A 80 -11.83 11.00 -12.42
N GLY A 81 -11.66 12.32 -12.45
CA GLY A 81 -12.70 13.29 -12.15
C GLY A 81 -12.13 14.67 -11.91
N VAL A 82 -12.98 15.56 -11.38
CA VAL A 82 -12.64 16.95 -11.07
C VAL A 82 -12.91 17.19 -9.60
N ILE A 83 -11.95 17.78 -8.89
CA ILE A 83 -12.06 18.16 -7.48
C ILE A 83 -11.71 19.64 -7.39
N ASN A 84 -12.63 20.47 -6.88
CA ASN A 84 -12.41 21.91 -6.74
C ASN A 84 -11.88 22.55 -8.04
N THR A 85 -12.57 22.30 -9.16
CA THR A 85 -12.24 22.72 -10.54
C THR A 85 -10.99 22.11 -11.18
N ALA A 86 -10.14 21.42 -10.43
CA ALA A 86 -8.90 20.84 -10.93
C ALA A 86 -9.08 19.39 -11.39
N THR A 87 -8.44 19.04 -12.52
CA THR A 87 -8.54 17.70 -13.10
C THR A 87 -7.60 16.72 -12.40
N ILE A 88 -8.13 15.57 -11.99
CA ILE A 88 -7.34 14.49 -11.39
C ILE A 88 -7.10 13.39 -12.42
N LEU A 89 -5.83 12.97 -12.54
CA LEU A 89 -5.36 12.01 -13.53
C LEU A 89 -4.79 10.76 -12.84
N LYS A 90 -4.99 9.62 -13.48
CA LYS A 90 -4.39 8.33 -13.09
C LYS A 90 -3.47 7.85 -14.19
N ALA A 91 -2.26 7.43 -13.83
CA ALA A 91 -1.30 6.91 -14.78
C ALA A 91 -1.76 5.53 -15.29
N LYS A 92 -1.78 5.36 -16.62
CA LYS A 92 -2.09 4.09 -17.31
C LYS A 92 -0.83 3.38 -17.74
N ASP A 93 0.03 4.11 -18.44
CA ASP A 93 1.24 3.60 -19.06
C ASP A 93 2.43 4.40 -18.55
N THR A 94 3.53 3.70 -18.33
CA THR A 94 4.82 4.28 -17.96
C THR A 94 5.91 3.77 -18.88
N CYS A 95 6.88 4.63 -19.17
CA CYS A 95 8.03 4.32 -20.00
C CYS A 95 9.32 4.60 -19.23
N ILE A 96 10.28 3.69 -19.32
CA ILE A 96 11.63 3.84 -18.76
C ILE A 96 12.59 3.96 -19.93
N LEU A 97 13.30 5.08 -20.02
CA LEU A 97 14.23 5.35 -21.11
C LEU A 97 15.61 5.67 -20.55
N ARG A 98 16.63 4.94 -21.00
CA ARG A 98 18.01 5.26 -20.66
C ARG A 98 18.41 6.55 -21.37
N ILE A 99 19.13 7.45 -20.69
CA ILE A 99 19.57 8.72 -21.24
C ILE A 99 20.67 8.47 -22.29
N ASP A 100 21.74 7.78 -21.89
CA ASP A 100 22.81 7.37 -22.82
C ASP A 100 22.29 6.33 -23.84
N GLN A 101 22.50 6.59 -25.13
CA GLN A 101 22.11 5.68 -26.22
C GLN A 101 23.25 4.75 -26.69
N SER A 102 24.44 4.80 -26.07
CA SER A 102 25.61 4.01 -26.45
C SER A 102 25.45 2.51 -26.16
N PRO A 103 25.84 1.59 -27.04
CA PRO A 103 25.60 0.15 -26.83
C PRO A 103 26.31 -0.38 -25.57
N ILE A 104 25.61 -1.19 -24.77
CA ILE A 104 26.19 -1.88 -23.61
C ILE A 104 27.04 -3.04 -24.11
N SER A 105 28.36 -2.97 -23.89
CA SER A 105 29.30 -3.97 -24.40
C SER A 105 29.45 -5.18 -23.48
N ASP A 106 29.36 -5.00 -22.15
CA ASP A 106 29.50 -6.09 -21.18
C ASP A 106 28.17 -6.85 -20.97
N GLN A 107 28.19 -8.15 -21.25
CA GLN A 107 27.05 -9.04 -21.06
C GLN A 107 26.63 -9.20 -19.60
N LYS A 108 27.57 -9.15 -18.64
CA LYS A 108 27.25 -9.24 -17.20
C LYS A 108 26.51 -8.00 -16.73
N GLU A 109 26.96 -6.82 -17.13
CA GLU A 109 26.29 -5.55 -16.83
C GLU A 109 24.90 -5.50 -17.45
N LYS A 110 24.75 -6.04 -18.66
CA LYS A 110 23.44 -6.14 -19.32
C LYS A 110 22.46 -7.03 -18.53
N VAL A 111 22.90 -8.21 -18.08
CA VAL A 111 22.04 -9.11 -17.29
C VAL A 111 21.62 -8.45 -15.97
N LEU A 112 22.54 -7.75 -15.30
CA LEU A 112 22.24 -7.05 -14.06
C LEU A 112 21.29 -5.86 -14.29
N GLN A 113 21.51 -5.11 -15.36
CA GLN A 113 20.63 -4.02 -15.80
C GLN A 113 19.22 -4.53 -16.08
N ASP A 114 19.08 -5.64 -16.81
CA ASP A 114 17.78 -6.25 -17.13
C ASP A 114 17.04 -6.67 -15.84
N LYS A 115 17.77 -7.19 -14.84
CA LYS A 115 17.21 -7.49 -13.51
C LYS A 115 16.67 -6.23 -12.82
N TYR A 116 17.42 -5.13 -12.79
CA TYR A 116 16.94 -3.89 -12.17
C TYR A 116 15.78 -3.26 -12.94
N LEU A 117 15.81 -3.29 -14.28
CA LEU A 117 14.69 -2.84 -15.11
C LEU A 117 13.43 -3.67 -14.87
N ALA A 118 13.56 -4.99 -14.70
CA ALA A 118 12.43 -5.85 -14.38
C ALA A 118 11.80 -5.49 -13.02
N ASN A 119 12.62 -5.21 -11.99
CA ASN A 119 12.15 -4.75 -10.69
C ASN A 119 11.46 -3.40 -10.77
N LEU A 120 12.04 -2.44 -11.50
CA LEU A 120 11.44 -1.12 -11.68
C LEU A 120 10.11 -1.19 -12.45
N LYS A 121 10.04 -2.01 -13.51
CA LYS A 121 8.79 -2.28 -14.24
C LYS A 121 7.74 -2.95 -13.35
N SER A 122 8.15 -3.88 -12.49
CA SER A 122 7.29 -4.52 -11.50
C SER A 122 6.69 -3.49 -10.53
N ALA A 123 7.51 -2.58 -9.99
CA ALA A 123 7.02 -1.49 -9.13
C ALA A 123 6.05 -0.55 -9.85
N LEU A 124 6.33 -0.21 -11.11
CA LEU A 124 5.47 0.65 -11.93
C LEU A 124 4.18 -0.04 -12.40
N SER A 125 4.12 -1.38 -12.36
CA SER A 125 2.94 -2.15 -12.79
C SER A 125 1.76 -2.10 -11.80
N VAL A 126 1.95 -1.52 -10.61
CA VAL A 126 0.94 -1.51 -9.53
C VAL A 126 -0.29 -0.64 -9.89
N LYS A 127 -0.26 0.12 -11.00
CA LYS A 127 -1.38 0.91 -11.56
C LYS A 127 -2.15 1.75 -10.51
N SER A 128 -1.41 2.25 -9.53
CA SER A 128 -1.96 2.97 -8.37
C SER A 128 -1.46 4.41 -8.27
N PHE A 129 -1.00 4.98 -9.39
CA PHE A 129 -0.39 6.31 -9.42
C PHE A 129 -1.39 7.36 -9.87
N TYR A 130 -1.53 8.40 -9.06
CA TYR A 130 -2.42 9.53 -9.33
C TYR A 130 -1.65 10.83 -9.19
N PHE A 131 -1.99 11.79 -10.03
CA PHE A 131 -1.37 13.11 -10.08
C PHE A 131 -2.35 14.14 -10.63
N SER A 132 -2.01 15.41 -10.46
CA SER A 132 -2.69 16.53 -11.10
C SER A 132 -1.68 17.62 -11.37
N ASN A 133 -1.94 18.43 -12.39
CA ASN A 133 -1.13 19.60 -12.72
C ASN A 133 -1.56 20.85 -11.93
N GLU A 134 -2.78 20.83 -11.38
CA GLU A 134 -3.44 22.01 -10.79
C GLU A 134 -3.84 21.79 -9.32
N TYR A 135 -3.92 20.52 -8.89
CA TYR A 135 -4.30 20.12 -7.53
C TYR A 135 -3.17 19.37 -6.84
N ASP A 136 -2.88 19.71 -5.59
CA ASP A 136 -1.92 18.96 -4.80
C ASP A 136 -2.57 17.69 -4.23
N VAL A 137 -2.42 16.58 -4.96
CA VAL A 137 -2.93 15.27 -4.53
C VAL A 137 -2.24 14.72 -3.28
N THR A 138 -1.12 15.29 -2.83
CA THR A 138 -0.36 14.81 -1.67
C THR A 138 -0.87 15.35 -0.34
N ASN A 139 -1.52 16.51 -0.33
CA ASN A 139 -2.08 17.14 0.87
C ASN A 139 -3.60 16.97 0.96
N SER A 140 -4.11 16.92 2.21
CA SER A 140 -5.56 17.03 2.45
C SER A 140 -6.08 18.41 2.03
N LEU A 141 -7.38 18.51 1.78
CA LEU A 141 -8.03 19.77 1.42
C LEU A 141 -7.79 20.86 2.48
N GLN A 142 -7.80 20.47 3.76
CA GLN A 142 -7.49 21.37 4.88
C GLN A 142 -6.06 21.90 4.83
N ASN A 143 -5.08 21.03 4.59
CA ASN A 143 -3.66 21.43 4.54
C ASN A 143 -3.38 22.29 3.31
N GLN A 144 -4.04 21.99 2.18
CA GLN A 144 -3.93 22.79 0.96
C GLN A 144 -4.34 24.25 1.18
N PHE A 145 -5.32 24.49 2.04
CA PHE A 145 -5.74 25.83 2.40
C PHE A 145 -4.67 26.64 3.15
N SER A 146 -3.75 25.94 3.83
CA SER A 146 -2.66 26.54 4.62
C SER A 146 -1.32 26.62 3.86
N LEU A 147 -1.30 26.28 2.56
CA LEU A 147 -0.08 26.28 1.76
C LEU A 147 0.41 27.69 1.42
N ASP A 148 1.73 27.81 1.31
CA ASP A 148 2.38 29.05 0.89
C ASP A 148 2.27 29.20 -0.64
N LYS A 149 1.46 30.16 -1.09
CA LYS A 149 1.22 30.41 -2.52
C LYS A 149 2.46 30.86 -3.29
N ASN A 150 3.54 31.25 -2.61
CA ASN A 150 4.79 31.65 -3.24
C ASN A 150 5.70 30.46 -3.60
N LYS A 151 5.42 29.28 -3.03
CA LYS A 151 6.19 28.07 -3.27
C LYS A 151 5.65 27.27 -4.45
N SER A 152 6.55 26.59 -5.13
CA SER A 152 6.22 25.67 -6.21
C SER A 152 5.41 24.48 -5.69
N ALA A 153 4.64 23.84 -6.58
CA ALA A 153 3.80 22.69 -6.22
C ALA A 153 4.58 21.57 -5.50
N TRP A 154 5.80 21.28 -5.95
CA TRP A 154 6.64 20.24 -5.35
C TRP A 154 7.22 20.62 -3.97
N GLU A 155 7.40 21.91 -3.69
CA GLU A 155 7.90 22.40 -2.40
C GLU A 155 6.82 22.35 -1.31
N ASN A 156 5.58 22.58 -1.71
CA ASN A 156 4.40 22.48 -0.85
C ASN A 156 3.91 21.03 -0.66
N ALA A 157 4.32 20.12 -1.55
CA ALA A 157 3.89 18.73 -1.51
C ALA A 157 4.21 18.06 -0.17
N ASN A 158 3.26 17.29 0.34
CA ASN A 158 3.43 16.50 1.54
C ASN A 158 4.48 15.41 1.31
N GLN A 159 5.61 15.58 1.98
CA GLN A 159 6.77 14.69 1.89
C GLN A 159 6.46 13.23 2.26
N GLU A 160 5.44 12.98 3.08
CA GLU A 160 5.03 11.62 3.43
C GLU A 160 4.35 10.90 2.26
N PHE A 161 3.59 11.64 1.44
CA PHE A 161 2.77 11.09 0.35
C PHE A 161 3.32 11.36 -1.05
N PHE A 162 4.40 12.14 -1.19
CA PHE A 162 5.14 12.36 -2.43
C PHE A 162 5.89 11.07 -2.85
N TYR A 163 5.19 10.15 -3.49
CA TYR A 163 5.63 8.77 -3.71
C TYR A 163 6.86 8.65 -4.62
N ASN A 164 6.93 9.47 -5.67
CA ASN A 164 8.07 9.55 -6.60
C ASN A 164 9.16 10.53 -6.14
N HIS A 165 9.22 10.90 -4.86
CA HIS A 165 10.22 11.83 -4.36
C HIS A 165 11.66 11.34 -4.62
N TYR A 166 11.96 10.04 -4.40
CA TYR A 166 13.30 9.51 -4.66
C TYR A 166 13.72 9.70 -6.13
N LEU A 167 12.83 9.37 -7.07
CA LEU A 167 13.07 9.60 -8.50
C LEU A 167 13.19 11.10 -8.81
N SER A 168 12.57 11.97 -8.02
CA SER A 168 12.61 13.41 -8.21
C SER A 168 13.83 14.07 -7.57
N GLU A 169 14.62 13.38 -6.75
CA GLU A 169 15.79 13.95 -6.03
C GLU A 169 16.75 14.72 -6.95
N PRO A 170 17.17 14.20 -8.13
CA PRO A 170 18.06 14.94 -9.02
C PRO A 170 17.42 16.23 -9.56
N LEU A 171 16.12 16.21 -9.83
CA LEU A 171 15.37 17.38 -10.30
C LEU A 171 15.19 18.41 -9.17
N ILE A 172 14.87 17.96 -7.96
CA ILE A 172 14.71 18.79 -6.76
C ILE A 172 16.03 19.50 -6.43
N ALA A 173 17.16 18.77 -6.46
CA ALA A 173 18.48 19.32 -6.20
C ALA A 173 18.82 20.44 -7.20
N ALA A 174 18.52 20.24 -8.49
CA ALA A 174 18.73 21.26 -9.51
C ALA A 174 17.73 22.43 -9.40
N ALA A 175 16.47 22.16 -9.06
CA ALA A 175 15.44 23.18 -8.85
C ALA A 175 15.77 24.14 -7.71
N THR A 176 16.53 23.68 -6.70
CA THR A 176 17.04 24.53 -5.61
C THR A 176 18.01 25.60 -6.12
N SER A 177 18.74 25.30 -7.21
CA SER A 177 19.67 26.27 -7.85
C SER A 177 18.99 27.08 -8.95
N ASP A 178 18.04 26.48 -9.66
CA ASP A 178 17.28 27.12 -10.74
C ASP A 178 15.80 26.74 -10.68
N ASN A 179 14.98 27.69 -10.20
CA ASN A 179 13.56 27.49 -9.98
C ASN A 179 12.77 27.09 -11.26
N LYS A 180 13.28 27.39 -12.47
CA LYS A 180 12.63 26.99 -13.73
C LYS A 180 12.48 25.47 -13.84
N ILE A 181 13.44 24.71 -13.31
CA ILE A 181 13.44 23.24 -13.31
C ILE A 181 12.30 22.71 -12.43
N GLY A 182 11.90 23.45 -11.38
CA GLY A 182 10.78 23.07 -10.51
C GLY A 182 9.45 22.85 -11.25
N SER A 183 9.25 23.52 -12.39
CA SER A 183 8.02 23.41 -13.20
C SER A 183 7.79 22.04 -13.84
N ILE A 184 8.81 21.19 -13.93
CA ILE A 184 8.68 19.83 -14.50
C ILE A 184 8.49 18.75 -13.41
N ILE A 185 8.62 19.12 -12.14
CA ILE A 185 8.48 18.20 -11.01
C ILE A 185 7.00 18.04 -10.69
N CYS A 186 6.47 16.84 -10.93
CA CYS A 186 5.08 16.49 -10.66
C CYS A 186 5.02 15.53 -9.45
N PRO A 187 4.45 15.96 -8.31
CA PRO A 187 4.17 15.06 -7.21
C PRO A 187 3.13 14.00 -7.59
N VAL A 188 3.49 12.73 -7.42
CA VAL A 188 2.63 11.58 -7.68
C VAL A 188 2.39 10.85 -6.37
N ILE A 189 1.12 10.51 -6.10
CA ILE A 189 0.78 9.64 -4.95
C ILE A 189 0.64 8.19 -5.38
N SER A 190 0.83 7.27 -4.44
CA SER A 190 0.42 5.87 -4.59
C SER A 190 -0.79 5.59 -3.71
N GLY A 191 -1.88 5.08 -4.30
CA GLY A 191 -3.09 4.77 -3.55
C GLY A 191 -4.33 4.65 -4.43
N PHE A 192 -5.36 5.42 -4.09
CA PHE A 192 -6.67 5.36 -4.75
C PHE A 192 -7.31 6.75 -4.79
N ILE A 193 -7.86 7.13 -5.94
CA ILE A 193 -8.75 8.27 -6.06
C ILE A 193 -9.93 7.85 -6.93
N GLU A 194 -11.13 8.16 -6.48
CA GLU A 194 -12.33 8.09 -7.29
C GLU A 194 -13.25 9.27 -6.96
N VAL A 195 -13.92 9.80 -7.97
CA VAL A 195 -14.83 10.95 -7.88
C VAL A 195 -16.15 10.55 -8.50
N ILE A 196 -17.22 10.57 -7.71
CA ILE A 196 -18.54 10.12 -8.13
C ILE A 196 -19.54 11.29 -8.02
N PRO A 197 -20.11 11.75 -9.15
CA PRO A 197 -21.22 12.69 -9.13
C PRO A 197 -22.52 11.97 -8.74
N VAL A 198 -23.26 12.55 -7.81
CA VAL A 198 -24.56 12.07 -7.32
C VAL A 198 -25.56 13.23 -7.25
N ILE A 199 -26.86 12.91 -7.28
CA ILE A 199 -27.91 13.91 -7.09
C ILE A 199 -28.69 13.51 -5.84
N LEU A 200 -28.86 14.46 -4.91
CA LEU A 200 -29.64 14.26 -3.68
C LEU A 200 -30.66 15.39 -3.57
N LYS A 201 -31.96 15.05 -3.55
CA LYS A 201 -33.07 16.03 -3.49
C LYS A 201 -32.90 17.19 -4.50
N ASP A 202 -32.66 16.82 -5.76
CA ASP A 202 -32.42 17.74 -6.90
C ASP A 202 -31.20 18.66 -6.76
N GLN A 203 -30.33 18.41 -5.79
CA GLN A 203 -29.05 19.08 -5.66
C GLN A 203 -27.92 18.16 -6.16
N PRO A 204 -27.16 18.58 -7.19
CA PRO A 204 -25.95 17.89 -7.62
C PRO A 204 -24.83 18.02 -6.59
N ILE A 205 -24.18 16.91 -6.29
CA ILE A 205 -23.09 16.78 -5.31
C ILE A 205 -22.03 15.85 -5.91
N SER A 206 -20.76 16.14 -5.66
CA SER A 206 -19.65 15.24 -5.99
C SER A 206 -19.08 14.64 -4.71
N ILE A 207 -18.93 13.32 -4.66
CA ILE A 207 -18.28 12.61 -3.56
C ILE A 207 -16.97 12.05 -4.07
N SER A 208 -15.85 12.47 -3.47
CA SER A 208 -14.53 11.97 -3.80
C SER A 208 -13.95 11.21 -2.62
N LEU A 209 -13.31 10.06 -2.89
CA LEU A 209 -12.54 9.33 -1.90
C LEU A 209 -11.09 9.26 -2.35
N ILE A 210 -10.20 9.83 -1.55
CA ILE A 210 -8.76 9.83 -1.78
C ILE A 210 -8.12 8.97 -0.69
N THR A 211 -7.33 7.98 -1.07
CA THR A 211 -6.42 7.27 -0.15
C THR A 211 -5.00 7.49 -0.63
N ARG A 212 -4.19 8.18 0.18
CA ARG A 212 -2.76 8.40 -0.02
C ARG A 212 -1.98 7.43 0.84
N ARG A 213 -1.12 6.61 0.24
CA ARG A 213 -0.23 5.73 1.01
C ARG A 213 1.13 6.39 1.19
N SER A 214 1.66 6.31 2.41
CA SER A 214 2.98 6.84 2.74
C SER A 214 4.04 6.23 1.83
N ARG A 215 5.05 7.00 1.41
CA ARG A 215 6.22 6.44 0.73
C ARG A 215 7.10 5.64 1.70
N HIS A 216 6.99 5.93 3.00
CA HIS A 216 7.86 5.34 4.00
C HIS A 216 7.40 3.94 4.41
N LYS A 217 8.38 3.06 4.67
CA LYS A 217 8.22 1.68 5.12
C LYS A 217 7.19 0.91 4.29
N GLN A 218 7.12 1.16 2.99
CA GLN A 218 6.24 0.41 2.11
C GLN A 218 6.79 -0.97 1.84
N GLY A 219 5.89 -1.90 1.60
CA GLY A 219 6.29 -3.22 1.18
C GLY A 219 5.18 -4.24 1.31
N THR A 220 5.59 -5.49 1.16
CA THR A 220 4.67 -6.63 1.11
C THR A 220 4.28 -7.12 2.50
N ARG A 221 3.27 -7.99 2.53
CA ARG A 221 2.58 -8.37 3.76
C ARG A 221 3.48 -8.90 4.87
N TYR A 222 4.48 -9.71 4.54
CA TYR A 222 5.34 -10.30 5.57
C TYR A 222 6.66 -9.53 5.75
N PHE A 223 7.12 -8.78 4.76
CA PHE A 223 8.44 -8.12 4.81
C PHE A 223 8.41 -6.66 5.28
N SER A 224 7.25 -6.01 5.32
CA SER A 224 7.22 -4.58 5.68
C SER A 224 6.87 -4.28 7.14
N ARG A 225 6.14 -5.17 7.84
CA ARG A 225 5.37 -4.93 9.09
C ARG A 225 6.05 -4.12 10.20
N GLY A 226 5.21 -3.51 11.04
CA GLY A 226 5.59 -2.79 12.25
C GLY A 226 6.04 -1.36 11.99
N ALA A 227 6.84 -0.82 12.91
CA ALA A 227 7.52 0.46 12.82
C ALA A 227 9.02 0.29 12.57
N ASN A 228 9.68 1.30 12.00
CA ASN A 228 11.15 1.43 12.02
C ASN A 228 11.61 2.41 13.12
N ASP A 229 12.92 2.61 13.23
CA ASP A 229 13.53 3.49 14.25
C ASP A 229 13.24 4.98 14.05
N ASP A 230 12.79 5.37 12.87
CA ASP A 230 12.37 6.73 12.56
C ASP A 230 10.90 6.99 12.89
N GLY A 231 10.17 5.94 13.29
CA GLY A 231 8.75 6.03 13.62
C GLY A 231 7.83 5.97 12.39
N PHE A 232 8.34 5.58 11.23
CA PHE A 232 7.49 5.24 10.09
C PHE A 232 6.91 3.85 10.27
N VAL A 233 5.62 3.70 9.98
CA VAL A 233 4.89 2.44 10.09
C VAL A 233 4.52 1.91 8.71
N SER A 234 4.50 0.60 8.58
CA SER A 234 4.08 -0.06 7.35
C SER A 234 2.62 0.25 7.01
N ASN A 235 2.34 0.35 5.71
CA ASN A 235 0.99 0.63 5.19
C ASN A 235 0.32 1.84 5.83
N PHE A 236 1.11 2.83 6.27
CA PHE A 236 0.50 4.09 6.68
C PHE A 236 -0.25 4.67 5.49
N ALA A 237 -1.52 4.98 5.69
CA ALA A 237 -2.34 5.60 4.67
C ALA A 237 -3.30 6.59 5.30
N GLU A 238 -3.43 7.74 4.64
CA GLU A 238 -4.44 8.74 4.92
C GLU A 238 -5.59 8.56 3.92
N THR A 239 -6.79 8.42 4.44
CA THR A 239 -8.03 8.32 3.66
C THR A 239 -8.85 9.57 3.92
N GLU A 240 -9.14 10.32 2.87
CA GLU A 240 -9.92 11.55 2.89
C GLU A 240 -11.18 11.38 2.04
N GLN A 241 -12.33 11.66 2.64
CA GLN A 241 -13.59 11.78 1.91
C GLN A 241 -13.90 13.26 1.72
N ILE A 242 -14.00 13.69 0.46
CA ILE A 242 -14.34 15.07 0.09
C ILE A 242 -15.75 15.09 -0.50
N VAL A 243 -16.52 16.10 -0.12
CA VAL A 243 -17.84 16.34 -0.69
C VAL A 243 -17.92 17.78 -1.19
N GLU A 244 -18.26 17.92 -2.46
CA GLU A 244 -18.44 19.21 -3.14
C GLU A 244 -19.92 19.38 -3.51
N ILE A 245 -20.56 20.39 -2.93
CA ILE A 245 -21.93 20.76 -3.28
C ILE A 245 -21.88 21.71 -4.47
N SER A 246 -22.56 21.34 -5.56
CA SER A 246 -22.57 22.16 -6.77
C SER A 246 -23.02 23.60 -6.50
N GLY A 247 -22.44 24.54 -7.24
CA GLY A 247 -22.82 25.95 -7.20
C GLY A 247 -24.20 26.25 -7.80
N THR A 248 -24.86 25.24 -8.37
CA THR A 248 -26.17 25.32 -8.99
C THR A 248 -26.97 24.07 -8.61
N GLY A 249 -28.30 24.18 -8.51
CA GLY A 249 -29.16 23.05 -8.16
C GLY A 249 -30.43 23.54 -7.48
N ASN A 250 -30.91 22.76 -6.52
CA ASN A 250 -32.10 23.09 -5.76
C ASN A 250 -31.94 24.44 -5.00
N PRO A 251 -32.83 25.42 -5.23
CA PRO A 251 -32.81 26.72 -4.55
C PRO A 251 -32.93 26.63 -3.02
N ASP A 252 -33.57 25.59 -2.49
CA ASP A 252 -33.75 25.38 -1.04
C ASP A 252 -32.40 25.23 -0.32
N PHE A 253 -31.36 24.80 -1.06
CA PHE A 253 -30.00 24.62 -0.55
C PHE A 253 -29.03 25.69 -1.07
N ALA A 254 -29.53 26.82 -1.59
CA ALA A 254 -28.68 27.91 -2.10
C ALA A 254 -27.68 28.44 -1.06
N GLU A 255 -27.96 28.28 0.24
CA GLU A 255 -27.02 28.61 1.31
C GLU A 255 -25.73 27.75 1.27
N TYR A 256 -25.77 26.54 0.71
CA TYR A 256 -24.64 25.61 0.71
C TYR A 256 -24.02 25.41 -0.68
N HIS A 257 -24.45 26.20 -1.66
CA HIS A 257 -23.91 26.15 -3.02
C HIS A 257 -22.41 26.50 -3.05
N GLY A 258 -21.60 25.60 -3.59
CA GLY A 258 -20.14 25.73 -3.63
C GLY A 258 -19.44 25.42 -2.31
N THR A 259 -20.11 24.78 -1.35
CA THR A 259 -19.48 24.29 -0.12
C THR A 259 -18.64 23.04 -0.40
N LEU A 260 -17.43 23.03 0.14
CA LEU A 260 -16.52 21.88 0.17
C LEU A 260 -16.41 21.38 1.61
N MET A 261 -16.51 20.07 1.79
CA MET A 261 -16.32 19.39 3.06
C MET A 261 -15.26 18.31 2.92
N SER A 262 -14.45 18.10 3.95
CA SER A 262 -13.45 17.03 3.99
C SER A 262 -13.38 16.39 5.37
N LEU A 263 -13.33 15.06 5.38
CA LEU A 263 -13.04 14.24 6.56
C LEU A 263 -11.80 13.39 6.31
N VAL A 264 -10.77 13.58 7.13
CA VAL A 264 -9.55 12.79 7.10
C VAL A 264 -9.56 11.71 8.18
N GLN A 265 -9.17 10.50 7.80
CA GLN A 265 -8.92 9.36 8.68
C GLN A 265 -7.57 8.73 8.34
N ILE A 266 -6.93 8.10 9.32
CA ILE A 266 -5.64 7.42 9.09
C ILE A 266 -5.71 5.93 9.44
N ARG A 267 -4.85 5.15 8.81
CA ARG A 267 -4.65 3.74 9.13
C ARG A 267 -3.18 3.37 9.00
N GLY A 268 -2.79 2.27 9.63
CA GLY A 268 -1.44 1.75 9.49
C GLY A 268 -1.23 0.46 10.28
N SER A 269 -0.03 -0.11 10.13
CA SER A 269 0.42 -1.19 10.99
C SER A 269 0.49 -0.73 12.46
N ILE A 270 0.38 -1.69 13.37
CA ILE A 270 0.65 -1.48 14.80
C ILE A 270 2.08 -0.94 14.93
N PRO A 271 2.28 0.21 15.62
CA PRO A 271 3.52 0.99 15.60
C PRO A 271 4.63 0.43 16.50
N ILE A 272 4.79 -0.89 16.54
CA ILE A 272 5.88 -1.58 17.27
C ILE A 272 6.77 -2.33 16.27
N ARG A 273 7.95 -2.78 16.67
CA ARG A 273 8.81 -3.66 15.87
C ARG A 273 8.33 -5.10 16.01
N TRP A 274 7.74 -5.60 14.93
CA TRP A 274 7.28 -6.98 14.87
C TRP A 274 7.26 -7.49 13.44
N ALA A 275 7.36 -8.81 13.30
CA ALA A 275 7.39 -9.49 12.01
C ALA A 275 6.56 -10.77 12.03
N GLN A 276 6.11 -11.15 10.84
CA GLN A 276 5.55 -12.48 10.56
C GLN A 276 6.57 -13.24 9.71
N VAL A 277 7.40 -14.05 10.36
CA VAL A 277 8.50 -14.76 9.70
C VAL A 277 7.92 -15.93 8.89
N ILE A 278 8.15 -15.87 7.57
CA ILE A 278 7.70 -16.91 6.64
C ILE A 278 8.45 -18.21 6.90
N THR A 279 7.69 -19.30 7.01
CA THR A 279 8.23 -20.66 7.24
C THR A 279 7.59 -21.69 6.30
N GLY A 280 6.74 -21.22 5.36
CA GLY A 280 5.87 -22.08 4.53
C GLY A 280 4.61 -22.57 5.23
N LYS A 281 4.47 -22.34 6.56
CA LYS A 281 3.22 -22.64 7.28
C LYS A 281 2.14 -21.62 6.93
N TYR A 282 0.88 -22.05 6.93
CA TYR A 282 -0.28 -21.17 6.68
C TYR A 282 -0.35 -19.98 7.65
N LYS A 283 0.03 -20.19 8.92
CA LYS A 283 0.23 -19.12 9.90
C LYS A 283 1.72 -18.97 10.21
N PRO A 284 2.36 -17.86 9.79
CA PRO A 284 3.77 -17.62 10.08
C PRO A 284 4.03 -17.45 11.59
N ARG A 285 5.29 -17.41 12.01
CA ARG A 285 5.63 -17.12 13.41
C ARG A 285 5.63 -15.60 13.63
N ILE A 286 5.10 -15.14 14.77
CA ILE A 286 5.21 -13.73 15.17
C ILE A 286 6.48 -13.56 15.99
N GLU A 287 7.28 -12.56 15.63
CA GLU A 287 8.40 -12.09 16.42
C GLU A 287 8.15 -10.63 16.81
N ILE A 288 8.35 -10.29 18.09
CA ILE A 288 8.09 -8.95 18.64
C ILE A 288 9.33 -8.54 19.41
N ASP A 289 9.83 -7.34 19.13
CA ASP A 289 10.93 -6.73 19.87
C ASP A 289 10.45 -5.46 20.57
N ILE A 290 9.97 -5.60 21.81
CA ILE A 290 9.40 -4.49 22.58
C ILE A 290 10.47 -3.44 22.91
N ARG A 291 11.69 -3.87 23.27
CA ARG A 291 12.77 -2.94 23.67
C ARG A 291 13.23 -2.10 22.48
N ALA A 292 13.44 -2.72 21.33
CA ALA A 292 13.79 -1.98 20.12
C ALA A 292 12.62 -1.16 19.55
N SER A 293 11.39 -1.34 20.05
CA SER A 293 10.22 -0.55 19.62
C SER A 293 10.16 0.84 20.23
N GLU A 294 10.77 1.07 21.40
CA GLU A 294 10.64 2.32 22.15
C GLU A 294 10.99 3.60 21.35
N PRO A 295 12.14 3.72 20.68
CA PRO A 295 12.50 4.95 19.99
C PRO A 295 11.56 5.25 18.82
N GLY A 296 11.30 4.25 17.98
CA GLY A 296 10.39 4.38 16.84
C GLY A 296 8.96 4.69 17.27
N PHE A 297 8.46 4.05 18.33
CA PHE A 297 7.12 4.30 18.86
C PHE A 297 6.95 5.74 19.33
N LYS A 298 7.91 6.28 20.09
CA LYS A 298 7.87 7.68 20.58
C LYS A 298 7.84 8.68 19.43
N LYS A 299 8.75 8.54 18.46
CA LYS A 299 8.79 9.39 17.26
C LYS A 299 7.49 9.30 16.48
N HIS A 300 6.92 8.11 16.38
CA HIS A 300 5.66 7.90 15.69
C HIS A 300 4.50 8.65 16.37
N MET A 301 4.35 8.53 17.70
CA MET A 301 3.33 9.25 18.47
C MET A 301 3.48 10.77 18.31
N GLN A 302 4.71 11.28 18.37
CA GLN A 302 4.98 12.71 18.18
C GLN A 302 4.61 13.19 16.77
N THR A 303 4.94 12.40 15.74
CA THR A 303 4.67 12.76 14.35
C THR A 303 3.17 12.83 14.06
N ILE A 304 2.39 11.86 14.54
CA ILE A 304 0.93 11.87 14.33
C ILE A 304 0.24 12.96 15.15
N THR A 305 0.67 13.23 16.38
CA THR A 305 0.11 14.31 17.21
C THR A 305 0.47 15.67 16.61
N LYS A 306 1.68 15.84 16.06
CA LYS A 306 2.06 17.07 15.35
C LYS A 306 1.22 17.30 14.09
N SER A 307 0.93 16.23 13.34
CA SER A 307 0.26 16.33 12.04
C SER A 307 -1.26 16.45 12.15
N TYR A 308 -1.86 15.78 13.14
CA TYR A 308 -3.32 15.67 13.28
C TYR A 308 -3.86 16.21 14.61
N ASN A 309 -3.01 16.76 15.47
CA ASN A 309 -3.34 17.26 16.81
C ASN A 309 -3.83 16.17 17.77
N LYS A 310 -5.11 15.76 17.71
CA LYS A 310 -5.66 14.68 18.55
C LYS A 310 -5.88 13.39 17.76
N VAL A 311 -5.62 12.23 18.38
CA VAL A 311 -5.73 10.91 17.71
C VAL A 311 -6.46 9.89 18.58
N ILE A 312 -7.51 9.27 18.04
CA ILE A 312 -8.14 8.08 18.64
C ILE A 312 -7.59 6.84 17.92
N MET A 313 -6.81 6.03 18.62
CA MET A 313 -6.29 4.77 18.12
C MET A 313 -7.25 3.62 18.41
N VAL A 314 -7.91 3.14 17.37
CA VAL A 314 -8.77 1.96 17.43
C VAL A 314 -7.98 0.74 16.98
N ASN A 315 -7.68 -0.16 17.91
CA ASN A 315 -7.11 -1.45 17.62
C ASN A 315 -8.21 -2.48 17.38
N LEU A 316 -8.26 -3.04 16.17
CA LEU A 316 -9.25 -4.03 15.72
C LEU A 316 -8.79 -5.49 15.83
N ALA A 317 -7.59 -5.71 16.39
CA ALA A 317 -6.97 -7.02 16.47
C ALA A 317 -7.59 -7.92 17.57
N ASP A 318 -7.52 -9.23 17.38
CA ASP A 318 -8.18 -10.24 18.22
C ASP A 318 -7.57 -10.32 19.63
N LYS A 319 -8.41 -10.39 20.67
CA LYS A 319 -7.95 -10.43 22.07
C LYS A 319 -7.47 -11.80 22.54
N VAL A 320 -7.91 -12.90 21.90
CA VAL A 320 -7.74 -14.27 22.42
C VAL A 320 -6.88 -15.16 21.52
N LYS A 321 -6.67 -14.75 20.27
CA LYS A 321 -6.07 -15.62 19.25
C LYS A 321 -4.60 -15.31 19.03
N TYR A 322 -4.08 -15.82 17.91
CA TYR A 322 -2.73 -15.59 17.37
C TYR A 322 -2.29 -14.11 17.40
N GLU A 323 -3.20 -13.14 17.35
CA GLU A 323 -2.89 -11.70 17.37
C GLU A 323 -2.59 -11.14 18.77
N LYS A 324 -2.95 -11.86 19.84
CA LYS A 324 -2.86 -11.39 21.24
C LYS A 324 -1.49 -10.83 21.63
N PRO A 325 -0.35 -11.48 21.34
CA PRO A 325 0.96 -10.99 21.76
C PRO A 325 1.27 -9.58 21.24
N VAL A 326 0.88 -9.29 19.99
CA VAL A 326 1.07 -7.97 19.36
C VAL A 326 0.14 -6.94 20.01
N CYS A 327 -1.10 -7.32 20.31
CA CYS A 327 -2.06 -6.47 21.01
C CYS A 327 -1.60 -6.08 22.41
N ASP A 328 -1.13 -7.04 23.19
CA ASP A 328 -0.67 -6.82 24.56
C ASP A 328 0.56 -5.90 24.56
N ALA A 329 1.52 -6.16 23.67
CA ALA A 329 2.70 -5.30 23.48
C ALA A 329 2.31 -3.87 23.05
N PHE A 330 1.33 -3.71 22.16
CA PHE A 330 0.87 -2.38 21.76
C PHE A 330 0.21 -1.62 22.92
N GLY A 331 -0.67 -2.28 23.67
CA GLY A 331 -1.31 -1.69 24.85
C GLY A 331 -0.29 -1.27 25.91
N GLU A 332 0.74 -2.09 26.14
CA GLU A 332 1.84 -1.75 27.04
C GLU A 332 2.58 -0.49 26.57
N MET A 333 2.95 -0.42 25.29
CA MET A 333 3.68 0.72 24.72
C MET A 333 2.88 2.02 24.79
N VAL A 334 1.59 1.97 24.46
CA VAL A 334 0.68 3.12 24.58
C VAL A 334 0.60 3.59 26.03
N SER A 335 0.42 2.67 26.98
CA SER A 335 0.29 3.02 28.39
C SER A 335 1.54 3.72 28.95
N LYS A 336 2.71 3.41 28.41
CA LYS A 336 4.01 3.94 28.85
C LYS A 336 4.41 5.25 28.16
N PHE A 337 4.08 5.41 26.89
CA PHE A 337 4.69 6.46 26.05
C PHE A 337 3.70 7.40 25.35
N SER A 338 2.40 7.16 25.44
CA SER A 338 1.39 8.04 24.83
C SER A 338 0.89 9.09 25.81
N ASP A 339 0.79 10.33 25.35
CA ASP A 339 0.10 11.40 26.08
C ASP A 339 -1.42 11.16 26.04
N LYS A 340 -2.03 10.98 27.21
CA LYS A 340 -3.46 10.68 27.35
C LYS A 340 -4.36 11.84 26.91
N ASN A 341 -3.85 13.08 26.88
CA ASN A 341 -4.62 14.23 26.42
C ASN A 341 -4.72 14.29 24.89
N SER A 342 -3.69 13.81 24.20
CA SER A 342 -3.59 13.88 22.74
C SER A 342 -3.94 12.56 22.06
N ILE A 343 -3.73 11.42 22.73
CA ILE A 343 -3.90 10.07 22.19
C ILE A 343 -4.79 9.24 23.09
N GLU A 344 -5.93 8.81 22.56
CA GLU A 344 -6.84 7.85 23.20
C GLU A 344 -6.67 6.48 22.55
N TYR A 345 -6.59 5.41 23.34
CA TYR A 345 -6.48 4.03 22.84
C TYR A 345 -7.69 3.19 23.19
N ILE A 346 -8.29 2.58 22.17
CA ILE A 346 -9.47 1.75 22.29
C ILE A 346 -9.20 0.40 21.63
N HIS A 347 -9.37 -0.68 22.38
CA HIS A 347 -9.24 -2.03 21.86
C HIS A 347 -10.61 -2.67 21.63
N PHE A 348 -11.01 -2.73 20.37
CA PHE A 348 -12.26 -3.32 19.91
C PHE A 348 -12.01 -4.68 19.25
N ASP A 349 -12.50 -5.77 19.85
CA ASP A 349 -12.34 -7.11 19.28
C ASP A 349 -13.34 -7.31 18.13
N PHE A 350 -12.89 -7.01 16.91
CA PHE A 350 -13.76 -7.04 15.74
C PHE A 350 -14.34 -8.44 15.45
N HIS A 351 -13.57 -9.52 15.65
CA HIS A 351 -14.05 -10.88 15.37
C HIS A 351 -15.06 -11.37 16.40
N LYS A 352 -14.89 -11.00 17.67
CA LYS A 352 -15.88 -11.31 18.71
C LYS A 352 -17.14 -10.48 18.49
N GLU A 353 -16.98 -9.17 18.32
CA GLU A 353 -18.11 -8.26 18.28
C GLU A 353 -18.88 -8.37 16.96
N CYS A 354 -18.22 -8.31 15.81
CA CYS A 354 -18.86 -8.42 14.49
C CYS A 354 -19.01 -9.88 14.01
N SER A 355 -18.95 -10.85 14.94
CA SER A 355 -19.23 -12.26 14.62
C SER A 355 -20.61 -12.41 13.97
N ARG A 356 -20.72 -13.32 12.99
CA ARG A 356 -21.94 -13.55 12.19
C ARG A 356 -22.39 -12.34 11.36
N MET A 357 -21.44 -11.50 10.91
CA MET A 357 -21.69 -10.37 10.00
C MET A 357 -22.56 -9.27 10.63
N ARG A 358 -22.50 -9.14 11.96
CA ARG A 358 -23.16 -8.07 12.71
C ARG A 358 -22.34 -6.79 12.76
N PHE A 359 -22.21 -6.14 11.60
CA PHE A 359 -21.50 -4.87 11.47
C PHE A 359 -22.27 -3.69 12.09
N ASP A 360 -23.54 -3.90 12.43
CA ASP A 360 -24.33 -3.04 13.32
C ASP A 360 -23.61 -2.76 14.65
N ARG A 361 -22.73 -3.66 15.09
CA ARG A 361 -21.92 -3.47 16.31
C ARG A 361 -20.72 -2.56 16.14
N VAL A 362 -20.33 -2.20 14.90
CA VAL A 362 -19.41 -1.07 14.68
C VAL A 362 -20.09 0.22 15.15
N SER A 363 -21.41 0.33 15.01
CA SER A 363 -22.17 1.48 15.54
C SER A 363 -22.02 1.63 17.05
N LEU A 364 -21.90 0.54 17.81
CA LEU A 364 -21.64 0.60 19.26
C LEU A 364 -20.29 1.26 19.58
N LEU A 365 -19.26 0.95 18.80
CA LEU A 365 -17.96 1.61 18.92
C LEU A 365 -18.07 3.08 18.54
N ILE A 366 -18.80 3.39 17.47
CA ILE A 366 -19.03 4.77 17.04
C ILE A 366 -19.77 5.56 18.12
N ASP A 367 -20.80 4.99 18.73
CA ASP A 367 -21.54 5.58 19.84
C ASP A 367 -20.63 5.86 21.03
N GLN A 368 -19.68 4.95 21.33
CA GLN A 368 -18.69 5.15 22.39
C GLN A 368 -17.78 6.37 22.14
N ILE A 369 -17.37 6.59 20.88
CA ILE A 369 -16.45 7.67 20.51
C ILE A 369 -17.14 8.93 19.97
N LYS A 370 -18.46 8.92 19.82
CA LYS A 370 -19.26 9.95 19.15
C LYS A 370 -18.97 11.36 19.65
N THR A 371 -18.98 11.56 20.97
CA THR A 371 -18.70 12.88 21.56
C THR A 371 -17.33 13.42 21.13
N ARG A 372 -16.31 12.57 21.01
CA ARG A 372 -14.97 12.99 20.58
C ARG A 372 -14.92 13.22 19.07
N LEU A 373 -15.67 12.46 18.28
CA LEU A 373 -15.80 12.72 16.84
C LEU A 373 -16.46 14.08 16.58
N ASP A 374 -17.47 14.44 17.36
CA ASP A 374 -18.11 15.75 17.30
C ASP A 374 -17.14 16.88 17.69
N GLU A 375 -16.27 16.66 18.69
CA GLU A 375 -15.20 17.59 19.06
C GLU A 375 -14.12 17.74 17.97
N PHE A 376 -13.73 16.62 17.34
CA PHE A 376 -12.72 16.64 16.26
C PHE A 376 -13.23 17.39 15.04
N GLY A 377 -14.53 17.28 14.76
CA GLY A 377 -15.19 17.94 13.65
C GLY A 377 -14.68 17.48 12.29
N SER A 378 -14.96 18.30 11.28
CA SER A 378 -14.51 18.10 9.89
C SER A 378 -14.12 19.44 9.29
N PHE A 379 -13.40 19.42 8.18
CA PHE A 379 -13.06 20.62 7.45
C PHE A 379 -14.24 21.05 6.58
N ILE A 380 -14.66 22.31 6.68
CA ILE A 380 -15.74 22.87 5.85
C ILE A 380 -15.36 24.28 5.41
N ILE A 381 -15.45 24.54 4.11
CA ILE A 381 -15.22 25.85 3.53
C ILE A 381 -16.24 26.13 2.42
N SER A 382 -16.61 27.39 2.26
CA SER A 382 -17.41 27.85 1.11
C SER A 382 -16.64 28.96 0.40
N PRO A 383 -15.73 28.62 -0.54
CA PRO A 383 -14.80 29.58 -1.14
C PRO A 383 -15.47 30.78 -1.81
N LYS A 384 -16.70 30.61 -2.31
CA LYS A 384 -17.50 31.70 -2.90
C LYS A 384 -18.05 32.70 -1.88
N LYS A 385 -18.14 32.32 -0.61
CA LYS A 385 -18.76 33.12 0.46
C LYS A 385 -17.75 33.71 1.42
N SER A 386 -16.73 32.94 1.77
CA SER A 386 -15.69 33.32 2.72
C SER A 386 -14.36 32.82 2.22
N ALA A 387 -13.33 33.64 2.38
CA ALA A 387 -11.95 33.20 2.22
C ALA A 387 -11.61 32.17 3.31
N GLU A 388 -11.97 32.43 4.58
CA GLU A 388 -11.64 31.56 5.69
C GLU A 388 -12.58 30.33 5.81
N PRO A 389 -12.06 29.18 6.28
CA PRO A 389 -12.86 27.98 6.52
C PRO A 389 -13.83 28.17 7.69
N THR A 390 -15.02 27.60 7.57
CA THR A 390 -16.05 27.62 8.61
C THR A 390 -15.76 26.64 9.75
N LYS A 391 -15.16 25.48 9.41
CA LYS A 391 -14.73 24.48 10.38
C LYS A 391 -13.37 23.90 9.98
N ILE A 392 -12.57 23.54 10.98
CA ILE A 392 -11.28 22.89 10.83
C ILE A 392 -11.36 21.57 11.61
N GLN A 393 -10.87 20.48 11.02
CA GLN A 393 -10.72 19.21 11.68
C GLN A 393 -9.53 19.26 12.65
N THR A 394 -9.77 18.96 13.92
CA THR A 394 -8.80 19.07 15.02
C THR A 394 -8.33 17.73 15.58
N GLY A 395 -8.81 16.63 15.01
CA GLY A 395 -8.37 15.29 15.37
C GLY A 395 -8.77 14.23 14.35
N VAL A 396 -8.16 13.05 14.44
CA VAL A 396 -8.40 11.93 13.51
C VAL A 396 -8.61 10.61 14.25
N VAL A 397 -9.34 9.71 13.59
CA VAL A 397 -9.39 8.31 14.00
C VAL A 397 -8.32 7.53 13.25
N ARG A 398 -7.50 6.80 14.01
CA ARG A 398 -6.52 5.85 13.50
C ARG A 398 -7.01 4.43 13.69
N SER A 399 -7.24 3.72 12.59
CA SER A 399 -7.55 2.29 12.63
C SER A 399 -6.28 1.43 12.50
N ASN A 400 -6.10 0.49 13.42
CA ASN A 400 -5.00 -0.49 13.40
C ASN A 400 -5.57 -1.90 13.25
N CYS A 401 -4.93 -2.72 12.42
CA CYS A 401 -5.27 -4.13 12.26
C CYS A 401 -4.01 -4.96 12.00
N MET A 402 -3.96 -6.14 12.60
CA MET A 402 -2.84 -7.07 12.38
C MET A 402 -2.93 -7.74 11.00
N ASP A 403 -4.10 -8.26 10.64
CA ASP A 403 -4.28 -9.00 9.40
C ASP A 403 -5.64 -8.69 8.80
N CYS A 404 -5.64 -8.21 7.55
CA CYS A 404 -6.76 -7.75 6.72
C CYS A 404 -7.04 -6.24 6.75
N LEU A 405 -6.83 -5.66 5.58
CA LEU A 405 -7.28 -4.32 5.23
C LEU A 405 -8.82 -4.20 5.31
N ASP A 406 -9.52 -5.32 5.17
CA ASP A 406 -10.98 -5.42 5.16
C ASP A 406 -11.60 -4.88 6.47
N ARG A 407 -11.05 -5.21 7.65
CA ARG A 407 -11.54 -4.71 8.95
C ARG A 407 -11.42 -3.20 9.08
N THR A 408 -10.26 -2.65 8.70
CA THR A 408 -10.01 -1.20 8.76
C THR A 408 -10.85 -0.45 7.75
N ASN A 409 -11.04 -1.00 6.54
CA ASN A 409 -11.84 -0.35 5.50
C ASN A 409 -13.31 -0.26 5.90
N VAL A 410 -13.88 -1.34 6.44
CA VAL A 410 -15.26 -1.32 6.94
C VAL A 410 -15.43 -0.28 8.04
N MET A 411 -14.53 -0.25 9.02
CA MET A 411 -14.61 0.73 10.11
C MET A 411 -14.50 2.18 9.60
N GLN A 412 -13.56 2.46 8.69
CA GLN A 412 -13.42 3.79 8.08
C GLN A 412 -14.64 4.19 7.23
N SER A 413 -15.25 3.24 6.51
CA SER A 413 -16.47 3.45 5.74
C SER A 413 -17.66 3.80 6.64
N VAL A 414 -17.90 3.05 7.72
CA VAL A 414 -19.03 3.34 8.63
C VAL A 414 -18.83 4.68 9.35
N LEU A 415 -17.60 5.03 9.73
CA LEU A 415 -17.29 6.35 10.30
C LEU A 415 -17.58 7.49 9.32
N SER A 416 -17.18 7.30 8.06
CA SER A 416 -17.40 8.26 6.98
C SER A 416 -18.88 8.47 6.69
N ASP A 417 -19.63 7.38 6.56
CA ASP A 417 -21.08 7.44 6.32
C ASP A 417 -21.81 8.11 7.49
N GLY A 418 -21.42 7.78 8.73
CA GLY A 418 -21.97 8.41 9.93
C GLY A 418 -21.73 9.91 9.99
N TRP A 419 -20.51 10.36 9.69
CA TRP A 419 -20.16 11.78 9.57
C TRP A 419 -20.98 12.48 8.48
N LEU A 420 -21.03 11.88 7.29
CA LEU A 420 -21.68 12.46 6.13
C LEU A 420 -23.19 12.66 6.38
N ILE A 421 -23.84 11.67 6.99
CA ILE A 421 -25.25 11.79 7.42
C ILE A 421 -25.43 12.96 8.39
N GLN A 422 -24.52 13.11 9.36
CA GLN A 422 -24.63 14.20 10.34
C GLN A 422 -24.46 15.58 9.72
N GLU A 423 -23.48 15.80 8.83
CA GLU A 423 -23.31 17.10 8.18
C GLU A 423 -24.49 17.42 7.25
N PHE A 424 -25.02 16.43 6.53
CA PHE A 424 -26.20 16.62 5.68
C PHE A 424 -27.47 16.90 6.49
N ARG A 425 -27.61 16.35 7.70
CA ARG A 425 -28.68 16.74 8.63
C ARG A 425 -28.53 18.17 9.13
N LYS A 426 -27.30 18.59 9.49
CA LYS A 426 -27.02 19.98 9.90
C LYS A 426 -27.34 20.98 8.78
N MET A 427 -27.09 20.61 7.53
CA MET A 427 -27.42 21.40 6.33
C MET A 427 -28.87 21.21 5.85
N LYS A 428 -29.71 20.47 6.58
CA LYS A 428 -31.11 20.19 6.24
C LYS A 428 -31.34 19.44 4.92
N PHE A 429 -30.30 18.86 4.32
CA PHE A 429 -30.44 17.92 3.21
C PHE A 429 -31.16 16.65 3.64
N LEU A 430 -30.95 16.20 4.89
CA LEU A 430 -31.58 15.03 5.47
C LEU A 430 -32.42 15.42 6.70
N GLY A 431 -33.56 14.75 6.90
CA GLY A 431 -34.31 14.83 8.15
C GLY A 431 -33.60 14.14 9.32
N GLU A 432 -34.02 14.40 10.56
CA GLU A 432 -33.37 13.90 11.79
C GLU A 432 -33.20 12.37 11.83
N ASN A 433 -34.19 11.63 11.32
CA ASN A 433 -34.20 10.16 11.25
C ASN A 433 -33.92 9.62 9.84
N GLU A 434 -33.51 10.49 8.92
CA GLU A 434 -33.25 10.12 7.54
C GLU A 434 -31.80 9.64 7.37
N THR A 435 -31.62 8.54 6.64
CA THR A 435 -30.30 7.97 6.30
C THR A 435 -30.17 7.83 4.79
N PHE A 436 -28.94 7.60 4.31
CA PHE A 436 -28.69 7.36 2.89
C PHE A 436 -29.31 6.08 2.36
N ASP A 437 -29.75 5.15 3.21
CA ASP A 437 -30.42 3.91 2.78
C ASP A 437 -31.75 4.16 2.05
N LYS A 438 -32.35 5.35 2.24
CA LYS A 438 -33.54 5.75 1.47
C LYS A 438 -33.23 6.17 0.03
N TYR A 439 -31.95 6.38 -0.29
CA TYR A 439 -31.48 6.93 -1.55
C TYR A 439 -30.56 5.93 -2.24
N ASP A 440 -31.12 5.11 -3.13
CA ASP A 440 -30.40 4.01 -3.76
C ASP A 440 -29.12 4.45 -4.49
N GLN A 441 -29.16 5.59 -5.20
CA GLN A 441 -28.01 6.09 -5.96
C GLN A 441 -26.82 6.41 -5.06
N ILE A 442 -27.01 7.19 -3.99
CA ILE A 442 -25.91 7.60 -3.11
C ILE A 442 -25.44 6.42 -2.24
N SER A 443 -26.37 5.58 -1.75
CA SER A 443 -26.04 4.38 -0.97
C SER A 443 -25.21 3.38 -1.78
N ALA A 444 -25.59 3.12 -3.04
CA ALA A 444 -24.83 2.26 -3.93
C ALA A 444 -23.46 2.86 -4.28
N SER A 445 -23.40 4.17 -4.55
CA SER A 445 -22.16 4.87 -4.87
C SER A 445 -21.15 4.82 -3.71
N LEU A 446 -21.59 5.08 -2.49
CA LEU A 446 -20.77 5.00 -1.28
C LEU A 446 -20.28 3.57 -1.02
N ARG A 447 -21.12 2.56 -1.20
CA ARG A 447 -20.68 1.16 -1.07
C ARG A 447 -19.64 0.78 -2.13
N ASN A 448 -19.84 1.19 -3.38
CA ASN A 448 -18.94 0.87 -4.48
C ASN A 448 -17.57 1.53 -4.30
N ILE A 449 -17.51 2.83 -4.01
CA ILE A 449 -16.25 3.56 -3.85
C ILE A 449 -15.40 3.00 -2.70
N TRP A 450 -16.02 2.61 -1.58
CA TRP A 450 -15.33 1.99 -0.45
C TRP A 450 -14.92 0.53 -0.73
N ALA A 451 -15.68 -0.20 -1.54
CA ALA A 451 -15.29 -1.55 -1.98
C ALA A 451 -14.07 -1.48 -2.91
N ASP A 452 -14.09 -0.57 -3.88
CA ASP A 452 -13.02 -0.40 -4.84
C ASP A 452 -11.74 0.11 -4.14
N ASN A 453 -11.85 1.05 -3.19
CA ASN A 453 -10.72 1.43 -2.33
C ASN A 453 -10.10 0.24 -1.57
N ALA A 454 -10.93 -0.67 -1.04
CA ALA A 454 -10.44 -1.85 -0.34
C ALA A 454 -9.66 -2.78 -1.27
N ASP A 455 -10.19 -3.01 -2.48
CA ASP A 455 -9.56 -3.85 -3.50
C ASP A 455 -8.22 -3.29 -3.94
N TYR A 456 -8.14 -1.98 -4.21
CA TYR A 456 -6.90 -1.33 -4.62
C TYR A 456 -5.81 -1.43 -3.56
N VAL A 457 -6.15 -1.09 -2.32
CA VAL A 457 -5.14 -1.07 -1.26
C VAL A 457 -4.75 -2.51 -0.87
N SER A 458 -5.66 -3.48 -0.99
CA SER A 458 -5.34 -4.90 -0.82
C SER A 458 -4.39 -5.39 -1.92
N LEU A 459 -4.66 -5.06 -3.18
CA LEU A 459 -3.78 -5.42 -4.30
C LEU A 459 -2.38 -4.87 -4.07
N ALA A 460 -2.28 -3.62 -3.61
CA ALA A 460 -1.00 -2.96 -3.39
C ALA A 460 -0.22 -3.51 -2.18
N TYR A 461 -0.88 -4.18 -1.23
CA TYR A 461 -0.23 -4.77 -0.04
C TYR A 461 -0.02 -6.30 -0.14
N SER A 462 -1.06 -7.07 -0.47
CA SER A 462 -1.00 -8.55 -0.56
C SER A 462 -0.98 -9.10 -1.98
N GLY A 463 -1.07 -8.24 -2.99
CA GLY A 463 -0.98 -8.66 -4.39
C GLY A 463 -2.25 -9.30 -4.94
N THR A 464 -3.34 -9.29 -4.18
CA THR A 464 -4.65 -9.83 -4.57
C THR A 464 -5.75 -8.85 -4.19
N GLY A 465 -6.93 -8.98 -4.80
CA GLY A 465 -8.13 -8.27 -4.34
C GLY A 465 -8.43 -8.50 -2.85
N ALA A 466 -9.23 -7.62 -2.26
CA ALA A 466 -9.65 -7.72 -0.87
C ALA A 466 -10.52 -8.97 -0.66
N LEU A 467 -10.54 -9.49 0.58
CA LEU A 467 -11.50 -10.58 0.88
C LEU A 467 -12.80 -9.92 1.31
N LYS A 468 -13.93 -10.59 1.04
CA LYS A 468 -15.27 -10.11 1.41
C LYS A 468 -15.69 -8.78 0.74
N THR A 469 -15.12 -8.42 -0.41
CA THR A 469 -15.52 -7.24 -1.19
C THR A 469 -17.00 -7.28 -1.58
N ASP A 470 -17.51 -8.45 -1.91
CA ASP A 470 -18.93 -8.72 -2.16
C ASP A 470 -19.84 -8.27 -1.01
N PHE A 471 -19.36 -8.38 0.24
CA PHE A 471 -20.13 -7.91 1.38
C PHE A 471 -20.17 -6.37 1.44
N THR A 472 -19.05 -5.68 1.20
CA THR A 472 -19.03 -4.22 1.13
C THR A 472 -19.94 -3.72 -0.01
N ARG A 473 -19.94 -4.42 -1.15
CA ARG A 473 -20.72 -4.05 -2.34
C ARG A 473 -22.23 -4.34 -2.20
N THR A 474 -22.61 -5.46 -1.58
CA THR A 474 -24.01 -5.94 -1.61
C THR A 474 -24.66 -6.13 -0.23
N GLY A 475 -23.90 -5.98 0.86
CA GLY A 475 -24.40 -6.19 2.24
C GLY A 475 -24.74 -7.65 2.59
N LYS A 476 -24.55 -8.60 1.66
CA LYS A 476 -24.79 -10.04 1.87
C LYS A 476 -23.66 -10.85 1.24
N ARG A 477 -23.44 -12.09 1.72
CA ARG A 477 -22.43 -12.98 1.15
C ARG A 477 -23.06 -13.86 0.08
N THR A 478 -22.53 -13.80 -1.15
CA THR A 478 -22.92 -14.71 -2.23
C THR A 478 -22.08 -15.99 -2.18
N THR A 479 -22.60 -17.11 -2.69
CA THR A 479 -21.85 -18.37 -2.80
C THR A 479 -20.65 -18.23 -3.75
N THR A 480 -20.80 -17.43 -4.81
CA THR A 480 -19.73 -17.03 -5.72
C THR A 480 -18.61 -16.27 -5.01
N GLY A 481 -18.95 -15.34 -4.11
CA GLY A 481 -17.98 -14.61 -3.30
C GLY A 481 -17.17 -15.49 -2.36
N LEU A 482 -17.77 -16.55 -1.83
CA LEU A 482 -17.08 -17.49 -0.95
C LEU A 482 -16.05 -18.34 -1.72
N LEU A 483 -16.35 -18.72 -2.97
CA LEU A 483 -15.39 -19.38 -3.85
C LEU A 483 -14.26 -18.44 -4.26
N MET A 484 -14.58 -17.19 -4.62
CA MET A 484 -13.58 -16.18 -4.97
C MET A 484 -12.66 -15.86 -3.78
N ASP A 485 -13.20 -15.76 -2.57
CA ASP A 485 -12.41 -15.63 -1.34
C ASP A 485 -11.43 -16.81 -1.15
N GLY A 486 -11.84 -18.02 -1.50
CA GLY A 486 -11.01 -19.22 -1.47
C GLY A 486 -9.84 -19.13 -2.46
N VAL A 487 -10.13 -18.76 -3.71
CA VAL A 487 -9.11 -18.53 -4.75
C VAL A 487 -8.12 -17.45 -4.33
N ASN A 488 -8.62 -16.29 -3.89
CA ASN A 488 -7.81 -15.18 -3.40
C ASN A 488 -6.93 -15.60 -2.20
N SER A 489 -7.44 -16.47 -1.31
CA SER A 489 -6.67 -16.97 -0.17
C SER A 489 -5.49 -17.87 -0.59
N ILE A 490 -5.68 -18.72 -1.60
CA ILE A 490 -4.62 -19.57 -2.17
C ILE A 490 -3.60 -18.69 -2.89
N GLU A 491 -4.06 -17.75 -3.71
CA GLU A 491 -3.21 -16.83 -4.44
C GLU A 491 -2.36 -15.98 -3.48
N ARG A 492 -2.96 -15.45 -2.39
CA ARG A 492 -2.23 -14.77 -1.31
C ARG A 492 -1.17 -15.68 -0.69
N TYR A 493 -1.48 -16.93 -0.40
CA TYR A 493 -0.50 -17.85 0.18
C TYR A 493 0.70 -18.04 -0.76
N ILE A 494 0.46 -18.21 -2.06
CA ILE A 494 1.53 -18.38 -3.05
C ILE A 494 2.34 -17.10 -3.17
N LYS A 495 1.69 -15.95 -3.39
CA LYS A 495 2.36 -14.65 -3.55
C LYS A 495 3.21 -14.30 -2.32
N ASN A 496 2.62 -14.40 -1.12
CA ASN A 496 3.30 -14.00 0.10
C ASN A 496 4.52 -14.87 0.47
N ASN A 497 4.56 -16.14 0.03
CA ASN A 497 5.68 -17.04 0.33
C ASN A 497 6.72 -17.11 -0.79
N PHE A 498 6.32 -16.93 -2.06
CA PHE A 498 7.17 -17.24 -3.22
C PHE A 498 7.41 -16.08 -4.19
N LEU A 499 6.67 -14.97 -4.11
CA LEU A 499 6.80 -13.84 -5.04
C LEU A 499 7.03 -12.50 -4.34
N ASP A 500 6.65 -12.39 -3.06
CA ASP A 500 6.68 -11.13 -2.32
C ASP A 500 8.10 -10.62 -2.02
N GLY A 501 9.14 -11.47 -2.07
CA GLY A 501 10.53 -11.03 -1.89
C GLY A 501 11.01 -10.21 -3.08
N TYR A 502 10.77 -10.69 -4.32
CA TYR A 502 11.03 -9.94 -5.55
C TYR A 502 10.21 -8.65 -5.61
N ARG A 503 8.96 -8.69 -5.16
CA ARG A 503 8.11 -7.52 -5.11
C ARG A 503 8.58 -6.50 -4.06
N GLN A 504 9.12 -6.97 -2.92
CA GLN A 504 9.75 -6.11 -1.94
C GLN A 504 11.00 -5.44 -2.53
N ASP A 505 11.86 -6.19 -3.22
CA ASP A 505 13.02 -5.65 -3.95
C ASP A 505 12.61 -4.57 -4.97
N SER A 506 11.47 -4.76 -5.64
CA SER A 506 10.89 -3.77 -6.55
C SER A 506 10.51 -2.47 -5.83
N TYR A 507 9.88 -2.55 -4.65
CA TYR A 507 9.56 -1.37 -3.83
C TYR A 507 10.83 -0.69 -3.30
N ASP A 508 11.79 -1.47 -2.83
CA ASP A 508 13.03 -0.96 -2.25
C ASP A 508 13.85 -0.17 -3.28
N LEU A 509 13.90 -0.66 -4.53
CA LEU A 509 14.52 0.04 -5.65
C LEU A 509 13.75 1.31 -6.03
N PHE A 510 12.42 1.26 -6.14
CA PHE A 510 11.61 2.41 -6.56
C PHE A 510 11.60 3.53 -5.51
N LEU A 511 11.61 3.20 -4.22
CA LEU A 511 11.52 4.17 -3.13
C LEU A 511 12.89 4.64 -2.62
N GLY A 512 13.98 4.08 -3.17
CA GLY A 512 15.35 4.46 -2.83
C GLY A 512 15.86 3.89 -1.51
N TYR A 513 15.26 2.80 -1.02
CA TYR A 513 15.80 2.01 0.09
C TYR A 513 17.03 1.19 -0.33
N TYR A 514 17.12 0.87 -1.62
CA TYR A 514 18.31 0.29 -2.22
C TYR A 514 18.81 1.19 -3.35
N ARG A 515 20.02 1.72 -3.19
CA ARG A 515 20.69 2.63 -4.13
C ARG A 515 21.88 1.94 -4.78
N ILE A 516 21.79 1.77 -6.10
CA ILE A 516 22.81 1.06 -6.89
C ILE A 516 24.13 1.84 -6.83
N GLY A 517 25.18 1.18 -6.33
CA GLY A 517 26.54 1.72 -6.22
C GLY A 517 26.90 2.30 -4.85
N GLU A 518 25.91 2.63 -4.01
CA GLU A 518 26.11 3.04 -2.61
C GLU A 518 25.95 1.85 -1.67
N ASP A 519 24.93 1.02 -1.92
CA ASP A 519 24.62 -0.15 -1.12
C ASP A 519 25.34 -1.40 -1.63
N THR A 520 26.66 -1.48 -1.41
CA THR A 520 27.47 -2.67 -1.70
C THR A 520 27.33 -3.77 -0.64
N GLY A 521 26.50 -3.56 0.40
CA GLY A 521 26.46 -4.37 1.62
C GLY A 521 25.52 -5.58 1.62
N ALA A 522 24.51 -5.63 0.75
CA ALA A 522 23.61 -6.77 0.69
C ALA A 522 24.14 -7.80 -0.32
N GLN A 523 25.09 -8.64 0.09
CA GLN A 523 25.36 -9.86 -0.66
C GLN A 523 24.07 -10.67 -0.71
N SER A 524 23.54 -10.81 -1.93
CA SER A 524 22.38 -11.62 -2.24
C SER A 524 22.52 -13.02 -1.64
N MET A 525 21.80 -13.29 -0.54
CA MET A 525 21.63 -14.65 -0.03
C MET A 525 20.51 -15.38 -0.77
N THR A 526 20.35 -15.19 -2.09
CA THR A 526 19.55 -16.13 -2.88
C THR A 526 20.35 -17.42 -2.99
N ARG A 527 20.13 -18.32 -2.04
CA ARG A 527 20.78 -19.63 -2.06
C ARG A 527 20.19 -20.44 -3.21
N PRO A 528 21.01 -20.91 -4.16
CA PRO A 528 20.51 -21.81 -5.19
C PRO A 528 19.93 -23.06 -4.51
N LEU A 529 18.89 -23.61 -5.13
CA LEU A 529 18.24 -24.81 -4.63
C LEU A 529 19.27 -25.95 -4.56
N SER A 530 19.48 -26.51 -3.36
CA SER A 530 20.37 -27.65 -3.14
C SER A 530 19.91 -28.88 -3.94
N SER A 531 20.84 -29.79 -4.24
CA SER A 531 20.53 -31.02 -4.98
C SER A 531 19.46 -31.85 -4.27
N ASP A 532 19.53 -31.92 -2.94
CA ASP A 532 18.53 -32.61 -2.10
C ASP A 532 17.14 -31.96 -2.22
N ALA A 533 17.08 -30.63 -2.17
CA ALA A 533 15.83 -29.90 -2.32
C ALA A 533 15.22 -30.10 -3.72
N LYS A 534 16.04 -30.13 -4.78
CA LYS A 534 15.60 -30.44 -6.15
C LYS A 534 15.04 -31.86 -6.25
N ALA A 535 15.68 -32.84 -5.61
CA ALA A 535 15.22 -34.22 -5.61
C ALA A 535 13.87 -34.39 -4.89
N VAL A 536 13.71 -33.75 -3.71
CA VAL A 536 12.44 -33.77 -2.96
C VAL A 536 11.34 -33.02 -3.72
N LEU A 537 11.65 -31.88 -4.35
CA LEU A 537 10.68 -31.18 -5.18
C LEU A 537 10.27 -32.03 -6.39
N GLY A 538 11.23 -32.69 -7.04
CA GLY A 538 10.97 -33.61 -8.15
C GLY A 538 10.07 -34.78 -7.74
N SER A 539 10.26 -35.35 -6.55
CA SER A 539 9.40 -36.45 -6.06
C SER A 539 7.98 -35.98 -5.72
N VAL A 540 7.81 -34.76 -5.23
CA VAL A 540 6.48 -34.15 -5.02
C VAL A 540 5.77 -33.92 -6.35
N LEU A 541 6.44 -33.33 -7.34
CA LEU A 541 5.88 -33.09 -8.67
C LEU A 541 5.51 -34.39 -9.38
N LEU A 542 6.36 -35.42 -9.28
CA LEU A 542 6.07 -36.75 -9.79
C LEU A 542 4.84 -37.36 -9.10
N SER A 543 4.73 -37.22 -7.78
CA SER A 543 3.57 -37.74 -7.03
C SER A 543 2.27 -37.06 -7.47
N ILE A 544 2.28 -35.75 -7.68
CA ILE A 544 1.12 -35.01 -8.20
C ILE A 544 0.77 -35.46 -9.62
N PHE A 545 1.76 -35.59 -10.50
CA PHE A 545 1.56 -36.08 -11.86
C PHE A 545 0.94 -37.48 -11.88
N MET A 546 1.47 -38.39 -11.06
CA MET A 546 0.99 -39.77 -10.97
C MET A 546 -0.42 -39.85 -10.38
N PHE A 547 -0.80 -38.94 -9.47
CA PHE A 547 -2.17 -38.82 -8.98
C PHE A 547 -3.14 -38.45 -10.11
N PHE A 548 -2.85 -37.42 -10.91
CA PHE A 548 -3.68 -37.03 -12.05
C PHE A 548 -3.72 -38.11 -13.13
N PHE A 549 -2.59 -38.76 -13.40
CA PHE A 549 -2.53 -39.89 -14.34
C PHE A 549 -3.44 -41.04 -13.87
N THR A 550 -3.47 -41.32 -12.56
CA THR A 550 -4.39 -42.32 -11.98
C THR A 550 -5.84 -41.90 -12.19
N LEU A 551 -6.19 -40.63 -11.93
CA LEU A 551 -7.55 -40.11 -12.16
C LEU A 551 -8.00 -40.25 -13.63
N LEU A 552 -7.11 -39.96 -14.57
CA LEU A 552 -7.39 -40.12 -16.01
C LEU A 552 -7.62 -41.59 -16.39
N ARG A 553 -6.87 -42.53 -15.78
CA ARG A 553 -7.07 -43.97 -16.01
C ARG A 553 -8.42 -44.48 -15.53
N ILE A 554 -8.92 -43.98 -14.40
CA ILE A 554 -10.23 -44.36 -13.83
C ILE A 554 -11.37 -44.03 -14.78
N SER A 555 -11.26 -42.90 -15.49
CA SER A 555 -12.24 -42.50 -16.49
C SER A 555 -12.28 -43.42 -17.72
N SER A 556 -11.24 -44.23 -17.94
CA SER A 556 -11.05 -45.01 -19.18
C SER A 556 -11.30 -46.50 -19.04
N ASN A 557 -11.14 -47.08 -17.84
CA ASN A 557 -11.24 -48.53 -17.62
C ASN A 557 -11.82 -48.82 -16.23
N GLY A 558 -12.69 -49.82 -16.13
CA GLY A 558 -13.31 -50.26 -14.87
C GLY A 558 -12.31 -50.48 -13.75
N ALA A 559 -12.63 -50.00 -12.54
CA ALA A 559 -11.70 -49.88 -11.43
C ALA A 559 -11.38 -51.24 -10.77
N SER A 560 -10.10 -51.61 -10.72
CA SER A 560 -9.62 -52.68 -9.82
C SER A 560 -8.91 -52.08 -8.60
N TYR A 561 -9.09 -52.69 -7.42
CA TYR A 561 -8.63 -52.15 -6.14
C TYR A 561 -7.14 -51.74 -6.14
N PHE A 562 -6.26 -52.60 -6.64
CA PHE A 562 -4.81 -52.36 -6.68
C PHE A 562 -4.37 -51.34 -7.73
N SER A 563 -5.06 -51.26 -8.88
CA SER A 563 -4.68 -50.33 -9.96
C SER A 563 -5.19 -48.92 -9.74
N THR A 564 -6.19 -48.76 -8.85
CA THR A 564 -6.99 -47.54 -8.74
C THR A 564 -6.99 -46.95 -7.34
N ILE A 565 -7.37 -47.73 -6.32
CA ILE A 565 -7.59 -47.21 -4.96
C ILE A 565 -6.26 -46.97 -4.24
N LEU A 566 -5.31 -47.90 -4.36
CA LEU A 566 -4.01 -47.78 -3.70
C LEU A 566 -3.20 -46.56 -4.22
N PRO A 567 -3.07 -46.31 -5.54
CA PRO A 567 -2.38 -45.11 -6.04
C PRO A 567 -3.07 -43.80 -5.62
N LEU A 568 -4.40 -43.77 -5.52
CA LEU A 568 -5.15 -42.60 -5.04
C LEU A 568 -4.88 -42.27 -3.57
N LEU A 569 -4.39 -43.22 -2.77
CA LEU A 569 -3.97 -42.98 -1.39
C LEU A 569 -2.48 -42.67 -1.28
N VAL A 570 -1.66 -43.42 -2.03
CA VAL A 570 -0.20 -43.34 -1.96
C VAL A 570 0.32 -42.01 -2.53
N TRP A 571 -0.15 -41.59 -3.71
CA TRP A 571 0.38 -40.39 -4.36
C TRP A 571 0.08 -39.10 -3.60
N PRO A 572 -1.15 -38.86 -3.09
CA PRO A 572 -1.40 -37.71 -2.22
C PRO A 572 -0.62 -37.76 -0.91
N SER A 573 -0.45 -38.94 -0.32
CA SER A 573 0.36 -39.09 0.89
C SER A 573 1.83 -38.78 0.64
N ALA A 574 2.41 -39.30 -0.45
CA ALA A 574 3.78 -39.01 -0.86
C ALA A 574 3.97 -37.52 -1.18
N ALA A 575 3.03 -36.90 -1.89
CA ALA A 575 3.05 -35.46 -2.14
C ALA A 575 2.97 -34.66 -0.82
N TYR A 576 2.11 -35.06 0.13
CA TYR A 576 1.96 -34.40 1.43
C TYR A 576 3.23 -34.50 2.28
N PHE A 577 3.76 -35.71 2.49
CA PHE A 577 4.97 -35.91 3.28
C PHE A 577 6.22 -35.34 2.60
N GLY A 578 6.31 -35.43 1.27
CA GLY A 578 7.36 -34.79 0.49
C GLY A 578 7.33 -33.27 0.66
N THR A 579 6.15 -32.66 0.59
CA THR A 579 5.96 -31.21 0.82
C THR A 579 6.33 -30.82 2.24
N LEU A 580 5.92 -31.60 3.25
CA LEU A 580 6.30 -31.37 4.65
C LEU A 580 7.82 -31.44 4.85
N ALA A 581 8.48 -32.45 4.28
CA ALA A 581 9.92 -32.60 4.36
C ALA A 581 10.65 -31.44 3.67
N LEU A 582 10.13 -31.01 2.52
CA LEU A 582 10.64 -29.89 1.73
C LEU A 582 10.62 -28.59 2.53
N PHE A 583 9.48 -28.21 3.11
CA PHE A 583 9.41 -26.99 3.94
C PHE A 583 10.18 -27.12 5.26
N LYS A 584 10.18 -28.30 5.90
CA LYS A 584 10.89 -28.49 7.17
C LYS A 584 12.41 -28.39 7.01
N ARG A 585 12.98 -28.86 5.89
CA ARG A 585 14.43 -28.93 5.67
C ARG A 585 14.98 -27.81 4.77
N HIS A 586 14.18 -27.28 3.86
CA HIS A 586 14.64 -26.40 2.78
C HIS A 586 13.79 -25.13 2.61
N SER A 587 12.96 -24.76 3.59
CA SER A 587 12.13 -23.55 3.50
C SER A 587 12.92 -22.29 3.13
N GLU A 588 14.12 -22.08 3.69
CA GLU A 588 14.97 -20.92 3.34
C GLU A 588 15.37 -20.84 1.86
N GLN A 589 15.50 -21.97 1.17
CA GLN A 589 15.92 -22.01 -0.23
C GLN A 589 14.75 -21.88 -1.22
N ILE A 590 13.53 -22.14 -0.75
CA ILE A 590 12.33 -22.20 -1.59
C ILE A 590 11.48 -20.94 -1.40
N LEU A 591 11.43 -20.44 -0.17
CA LEU A 591 10.76 -19.19 0.13
C LEU A 591 11.52 -18.03 -0.49
N ASN A 592 10.78 -17.10 -1.07
CA ASN A 592 11.35 -15.96 -1.75
C ASN A 592 11.57 -14.82 -0.76
N TRP A 593 12.83 -14.63 -0.36
CA TRP A 593 13.25 -13.53 0.49
C TRP A 593 13.69 -12.32 -0.34
N PRO A 594 13.50 -11.09 0.16
CA PRO A 594 14.09 -9.91 -0.46
C PRO A 594 15.62 -10.04 -0.49
N SER A 595 16.23 -9.51 -1.54
CA SER A 595 17.66 -9.61 -1.81
C SER A 595 18.40 -8.28 -1.80
N PHE A 596 17.69 -7.16 -1.93
CA PHE A 596 18.31 -5.82 -1.99
C PHE A 596 18.56 -5.22 -0.62
N VAL A 597 17.59 -5.33 0.30
CA VAL A 597 17.72 -4.82 1.67
C VAL A 597 17.70 -5.99 2.64
N ALA A 598 18.67 -6.02 3.57
CA ALA A 598 18.75 -7.07 4.57
C ALA A 598 17.50 -7.06 5.46
N TYR A 599 16.81 -8.20 5.52
CA TYR A 599 15.63 -8.35 6.38
C TYR A 599 16.06 -8.84 7.77
N PRO A 600 15.83 -8.06 8.85
CA PRO A 600 16.41 -8.36 10.18
C PRO A 600 15.88 -9.65 10.80
N TYR A 601 14.69 -10.12 10.38
CA TYR A 601 14.09 -11.36 10.86
C TYR A 601 14.32 -12.55 9.91
N GLN A 602 15.24 -12.40 8.94
CA GLN A 602 15.66 -13.52 8.10
C GLN A 602 16.49 -14.49 8.96
N PRO A 603 16.13 -15.78 9.03
CA PRO A 603 16.91 -16.77 9.78
C PRO A 603 18.36 -16.81 9.27
N GLN A 604 19.33 -16.59 10.16
CA GLN A 604 20.75 -16.78 9.88
C GLN A 604 21.14 -18.23 10.22
N PRO A 605 21.84 -18.95 9.34
CA PRO A 605 22.33 -20.29 9.67
C PRO A 605 23.39 -20.17 10.75
N VAL A 606 23.17 -20.81 11.89
CA VAL A 606 24.23 -20.96 12.91
C VAL A 606 25.10 -22.14 12.50
N LEU A 607 26.34 -21.87 12.08
CA LEU A 607 27.34 -22.91 11.87
C LEU A 607 27.79 -23.43 13.24
N ILE A 608 27.43 -24.67 13.58
CA ILE A 608 28.00 -25.39 14.73
C ILE A 608 28.64 -26.68 14.19
N ASN A 609 29.98 -26.74 14.25
CA ASN A 609 30.82 -27.92 13.99
C ASN A 609 30.56 -28.67 12.67
N GLU A 610 30.83 -28.03 11.52
CA GLU A 610 30.91 -28.63 10.16
C GLU A 610 29.76 -29.58 9.73
N LYS A 611 28.62 -29.51 10.42
CA LYS A 611 27.34 -30.06 9.99
C LYS A 611 26.32 -28.95 10.12
N ILE A 612 25.67 -28.60 9.00
CA ILE A 612 24.58 -27.64 8.99
C ILE A 612 23.43 -28.23 9.82
N LYS A 613 23.35 -27.86 11.10
CA LYS A 613 22.15 -28.04 11.93
C LYS A 613 21.57 -26.67 12.20
N ILE A 614 20.38 -26.43 11.63
CA ILE A 614 19.52 -25.31 12.01
C ILE A 614 19.24 -25.47 13.52
N PRO A 615 19.58 -24.50 14.38
CA PRO A 615 19.24 -24.61 15.79
C PRO A 615 17.73 -24.42 15.93
N VAL A 616 17.03 -25.52 16.12
CA VAL A 616 15.68 -25.49 16.66
C VAL A 616 15.83 -25.14 18.14
N VAL A 617 15.62 -23.88 18.51
CA VAL A 617 15.59 -23.43 19.92
C VAL A 617 14.44 -24.11 20.71
N SER A 618 13.58 -24.89 20.05
CA SER A 618 12.46 -25.58 20.69
C SER A 618 12.85 -26.81 21.51
N ASP A 619 14.00 -27.45 21.30
CA ASP A 619 14.34 -28.67 22.06
C ASP A 619 14.61 -28.38 23.56
N PHE A 620 14.97 -27.14 23.92
CA PHE A 620 15.24 -26.77 25.32
C PHE A 620 14.00 -26.27 26.08
N ILE A 621 12.99 -25.78 25.36
CA ILE A 621 11.73 -25.30 25.97
C ILE A 621 10.67 -26.39 25.96
N ASP A 622 10.53 -27.14 24.86
CA ASP A 622 9.56 -28.24 24.78
C ASP A 622 9.91 -29.37 25.76
N SER A 623 11.20 -29.67 25.97
CA SER A 623 11.62 -30.67 26.98
C SER A 623 11.40 -30.23 28.43
N LYS A 624 11.40 -28.91 28.71
CA LYS A 624 11.07 -28.38 30.05
C LYS A 624 9.55 -28.32 30.28
N VAL A 625 8.79 -27.97 29.24
CA VAL A 625 7.33 -27.89 29.29
C VAL A 625 6.74 -29.30 29.42
N ASP A 626 7.23 -30.29 28.66
CA ASP A 626 6.79 -31.69 28.78
C ASP A 626 7.15 -32.33 30.13
N ASN A 627 8.28 -31.94 30.73
CA ASN A 627 8.66 -32.40 32.08
C ASN A 627 7.84 -31.74 33.19
N LEU A 628 7.29 -30.54 32.97
CA LEU A 628 6.37 -29.87 33.89
C LEU A 628 4.96 -30.49 33.85
N PHE A 629 4.51 -30.97 32.68
CA PHE A 629 3.19 -31.60 32.53
C PHE A 629 3.15 -33.08 32.95
N LYS A 630 4.28 -33.81 32.98
CA LYS A 630 4.32 -35.19 33.48
C LYS A 630 4.29 -35.33 35.01
N LYS A 631 4.57 -34.27 35.78
CA LYS A 631 4.63 -34.33 37.26
C LYS A 631 3.30 -34.08 37.99
N LYS A 632 2.18 -33.83 37.29
CA LYS A 632 0.90 -33.47 37.91
C LYS A 632 -0.22 -34.53 37.85
N ASN A 633 0.10 -35.78 37.54
CA ASN A 633 -0.80 -36.91 37.79
C ASN A 633 -0.33 -37.67 39.04
N VAL A 634 -0.55 -37.08 40.22
CA VAL A 634 -0.52 -37.80 41.49
C VAL A 634 -1.98 -38.05 41.89
N LYS A 635 -2.26 -39.33 42.10
CA LYS A 635 -3.51 -39.92 42.57
C LYS A 635 -4.09 -39.17 43.78
N THR A 636 -5.40 -39.06 43.82
CA THR A 636 -6.18 -39.11 45.06
C THR A 636 -7.39 -39.98 44.82
N GLU A 637 -7.43 -41.09 45.55
CA GLU A 637 -8.67 -41.73 46.02
C GLU A 637 -9.54 -40.72 46.79
#